data_AF-A0A845YTB8-F1
#
_entry.id   AF-A0A845YTB8-F1
#
_cell.length_a   1.000
_cell.length_b   1.000
_cell.length_c   1.000
_cell.angle_alpha   90.00
_cell.angle_beta   90.00
_cell.angle_gamma   90.00
#
_symmetry.space_group_name_H-M   'P 1'
#
loop_
_entity.id
_entity.type
_entity.pdbx_description
1 polymer ?
#
loop_
_entity_poly.entity_id
_entity_poly.type
_entity_poly.pdbx_seq_one_letter_code
_entity_poly.pdbx_strand_id
1 'polypeptide(L)'
;EKLLALTMLVYSPLVRQRWAWLAMGVFLAGNNLWHWSTLVNHEYLYTYWVLVCAIALWSRTPKQVLSWNARWLIGLCFLFATLWKLVGGEYLDGSFLHLTFLLDSRLTMGAVLFGGLDLATLAENRRIFETMQASAAVLEPQQLLTTSRMATTSLVLSYWTILIEGLVAASFLLTVFRWLYQKRDWVLIGFVITTYTVIPVLGFGALLMVMGLIQARSSVIARIYLGLLILMPIWMLLPQGIFWLVQNMALEQMLI
;
A
#
# COMPACT_ATOMS: atom_id res chain seq x y z
N GLU A 1 -4.07 -20.95 -1.78
CA GLU A 1 -2.64 -20.50 -1.67
C GLU A 1 -2.04 -20.55 -0.26
N LYS A 2 -2.75 -20.10 0.80
CA LYS A 2 -2.16 -19.85 2.13
C LYS A 2 -1.48 -21.05 2.79
N LEU A 3 -2.10 -22.24 2.71
CA LEU A 3 -1.52 -23.47 3.26
C LEU A 3 -0.20 -23.81 2.57
N LEU A 4 -0.15 -23.76 1.24
CA LEU A 4 1.08 -24.01 0.48
C LEU A 4 2.17 -22.99 0.84
N ALA A 5 1.80 -21.72 1.05
CA ALA A 5 2.75 -20.67 1.41
C ALA A 5 3.36 -20.93 2.79
N LEU A 6 2.53 -21.35 3.76
CA LEU A 6 2.97 -21.76 5.09
C LEU A 6 3.89 -22.98 5.02
N THR A 7 3.54 -23.99 4.22
CA THR A 7 4.39 -25.17 4.02
C THR A 7 5.73 -24.81 3.41
N MET A 8 5.75 -23.93 2.40
CA MET A 8 6.99 -23.43 1.80
C MET A 8 7.84 -22.66 2.83
N LEU A 9 7.22 -21.87 3.70
CA LEU A 9 7.92 -21.11 4.73
C LEU A 9 8.59 -22.02 5.77
N VAL A 10 7.88 -23.05 6.23
CA VAL A 10 8.36 -23.98 7.28
C VAL A 10 9.33 -25.00 6.71
N TYR A 11 9.10 -25.48 5.48
CA TYR A 11 9.91 -26.50 4.83
C TYR A 11 10.73 -25.91 3.68
N SER A 12 11.91 -25.41 4.05
CA SER A 12 12.89 -24.74 3.17
C SER A 12 13.17 -25.42 1.82
N PRO A 13 13.19 -26.77 1.68
CA PRO A 13 13.39 -27.39 0.38
C PRO A 13 12.33 -27.01 -0.67
N LEU A 14 11.07 -26.78 -0.27
CA LEU A 14 10.00 -26.39 -1.20
C LEU A 14 10.22 -25.01 -1.80
N VAL A 15 10.89 -24.08 -1.09
CA VAL A 15 11.24 -22.76 -1.63
C VAL A 15 12.19 -22.86 -2.82
N ARG A 16 12.94 -23.97 -2.93
CA ARG A 16 13.85 -24.23 -4.06
C ARG A 16 13.20 -25.07 -5.17
N GLN A 17 12.00 -25.62 -4.94
CA GLN A 17 11.30 -26.44 -5.91
C GLN A 17 10.50 -25.59 -6.89
N ARG A 18 10.81 -25.74 -8.18
CA ARG A 18 10.19 -24.97 -9.28
C ARG A 18 8.68 -25.19 -9.35
N TRP A 19 8.25 -26.44 -9.17
CA TRP A 19 6.84 -26.83 -9.21
C TRP A 19 6.03 -26.26 -8.04
N ALA A 20 6.64 -26.07 -6.87
CA ALA A 20 5.96 -25.45 -5.73
C ALA A 20 5.57 -23.99 -6.04
N TRP A 21 6.48 -23.23 -6.67
CA TRP A 21 6.21 -21.84 -7.08
C TRP A 21 5.21 -21.75 -8.24
N LEU A 22 5.24 -22.68 -9.19
CA LEU A 22 4.21 -22.73 -10.24
C LEU A 22 2.84 -23.09 -9.68
N ALA A 23 2.76 -24.10 -8.79
CA ALA A 23 1.52 -24.44 -8.11
C ALA A 23 0.98 -23.25 -7.31
N MET A 24 1.85 -22.50 -6.61
CA MET A 24 1.48 -21.25 -5.94
C MET A 24 0.89 -20.23 -6.92
N GLY A 25 1.54 -20.04 -8.07
CA GLY A 25 1.06 -19.13 -9.12
C GLY A 25 -0.30 -19.54 -9.68
N VAL A 26 -0.52 -20.84 -9.91
CA VAL A 26 -1.82 -21.37 -10.37
C VAL A 26 -2.91 -21.16 -9.32
N PHE A 27 -2.63 -21.43 -8.04
CA PHE A 27 -3.60 -21.17 -6.97
C PHE A 27 -3.95 -19.70 -6.84
N LEU A 28 -2.96 -18.80 -6.91
CA LEU A 28 -3.18 -17.36 -6.87
C LEU A 28 -3.98 -16.88 -8.08
N ALA A 29 -3.66 -17.35 -9.29
CA ALA A 29 -4.41 -17.01 -10.49
C ALA A 29 -5.86 -17.50 -10.40
N GLY A 30 -6.09 -18.73 -9.93
CA GLY A 30 -7.43 -19.27 -9.69
C GLY A 30 -8.21 -18.46 -8.66
N ASN A 31 -7.58 -18.12 -7.53
CA ASN A 31 -8.17 -17.25 -6.51
C ASN A 31 -8.54 -15.89 -7.09
N ASN A 32 -7.66 -15.31 -7.90
CA ASN A 32 -7.89 -14.01 -8.49
C ASN A 32 -9.02 -14.02 -9.53
N LEU A 33 -9.14 -15.09 -10.32
CA LEU A 33 -10.26 -15.25 -11.25
C LEU A 33 -11.59 -15.43 -10.52
N TRP A 34 -11.57 -16.15 -9.39
CA TRP A 34 -12.78 -16.40 -8.60
C TRP A 34 -13.27 -15.14 -7.86
N HIS A 35 -12.35 -14.34 -7.33
CA HIS A 35 -12.66 -13.17 -6.51
C HIS A 35 -12.48 -11.83 -7.24
N TRP A 36 -12.38 -11.83 -8.57
CA TRP A 36 -11.96 -10.68 -9.39
C TRP A 36 -12.66 -9.34 -9.05
N SER A 37 -13.92 -9.38 -8.64
CA SER A 37 -14.73 -8.19 -8.30
C SER A 37 -14.40 -7.58 -6.94
N THR A 38 -13.74 -8.31 -6.04
CA THR A 38 -13.39 -7.87 -4.68
C THR A 38 -11.89 -7.68 -4.49
N LEU A 39 -11.07 -8.00 -5.49
CA LEU A 39 -9.61 -7.90 -5.38
C LEU A 39 -9.15 -6.46 -5.41
N VAL A 40 -8.13 -6.20 -4.61
CA VAL A 40 -7.38 -4.95 -4.66
C VAL A 40 -6.14 -5.11 -5.55
N ASN A 41 -5.72 -4.02 -6.19
CA ASN A 41 -4.72 -4.03 -7.28
C ASN A 41 -3.42 -4.80 -6.98
N HIS A 42 -2.95 -4.80 -5.74
CA HIS A 42 -1.70 -5.44 -5.36
C HIS A 42 -1.77 -6.98 -5.34
N GLU A 43 -2.96 -7.57 -5.35
CA GLU A 43 -3.13 -9.03 -5.43
C GLU A 43 -2.76 -9.60 -6.81
N TYR A 44 -2.97 -8.81 -7.87
CA TYR A 44 -2.46 -9.14 -9.20
C TYR A 44 -0.93 -9.05 -9.25
N LEU A 45 -0.34 -8.06 -8.57
CA LEU A 45 1.12 -7.92 -8.48
C LEU A 45 1.76 -9.09 -7.73
N TYR A 46 1.12 -9.64 -6.71
CA TYR A 46 1.59 -10.86 -6.06
C TYR A 46 1.62 -12.05 -6.99
N THR A 47 0.54 -12.26 -7.75
CA THR A 47 0.45 -13.36 -8.70
C THR A 47 1.57 -13.24 -9.73
N TYR A 48 1.77 -12.04 -10.28
CA TYR A 48 2.88 -11.75 -11.19
C TYR A 48 4.23 -12.05 -10.53
N TRP A 49 4.45 -11.58 -9.31
CA TRP A 49 5.71 -11.75 -8.61
C TRP A 49 6.03 -13.22 -8.30
N VAL A 50 5.03 -14.01 -7.93
CA VAL A 50 5.16 -15.46 -7.73
C VAL A 50 5.56 -16.16 -9.03
N LEU A 51 4.96 -15.77 -10.16
CA LEU A 51 5.35 -16.28 -11.48
C LEU A 51 6.80 -15.92 -11.82
N VAL A 52 7.24 -14.69 -11.50
CA VAL A 52 8.64 -14.26 -11.65
C VAL A 52 9.58 -15.13 -10.81
N CYS A 53 9.24 -15.42 -9.55
CA CYS A 53 10.00 -16.35 -8.71
C CYS A 53 10.07 -17.75 -9.31
N ALA A 54 8.96 -18.24 -9.86
CA ALA A 54 8.91 -19.53 -10.55
C ALA A 54 9.88 -19.53 -11.75
N ILE A 55 9.75 -18.55 -12.66
CA ILE A 55 10.62 -18.38 -13.84
C ILE A 55 12.10 -18.27 -13.43
N ALA A 56 12.40 -17.55 -12.35
CA ALA A 56 13.77 -17.42 -11.86
C ALA A 56 14.39 -18.78 -11.50
N LEU A 57 13.62 -19.72 -10.94
CA LEU A 57 14.11 -21.07 -10.61
C LEU A 57 14.33 -21.97 -11.83
N TRP A 58 13.73 -21.66 -12.98
CA TRP A 58 14.04 -22.31 -14.26
C TRP A 58 15.18 -21.61 -15.02
N SER A 59 15.50 -20.37 -14.68
CA SER A 59 16.52 -19.59 -15.36
C SER A 59 17.94 -19.98 -14.96
N ARG A 60 18.87 -19.83 -15.91
CA ARG A 60 20.32 -19.89 -15.64
C ARG A 60 20.84 -18.66 -14.88
N THR A 61 20.09 -17.55 -14.91
CA THR A 61 20.46 -16.27 -14.30
C THR A 61 19.37 -15.77 -13.33
N PRO A 62 19.04 -16.53 -12.27
CA PRO A 62 17.91 -16.24 -11.37
C PRO A 62 17.95 -14.81 -10.79
N LYS A 63 19.13 -14.36 -10.34
CA LYS A 63 19.31 -13.02 -9.77
C LYS A 63 18.98 -11.91 -10.77
N GLN A 64 19.36 -12.10 -12.04
CA GLN A 64 19.08 -11.12 -13.09
C GLN A 64 17.59 -11.06 -13.41
N VAL A 65 16.93 -12.22 -13.52
CA VAL A 65 15.47 -12.31 -13.73
C VAL A 65 14.72 -11.57 -12.62
N LEU A 66 15.04 -11.86 -11.36
CA LEU A 66 14.40 -11.21 -10.22
C LEU A 66 14.67 -9.71 -10.20
N SER A 67 15.92 -9.28 -10.41
CA SER A 67 16.30 -7.86 -10.36
C SER A 67 15.64 -7.04 -11.47
N TRP A 68 15.58 -7.56 -12.70
CA TRP A 68 14.94 -6.88 -13.82
C TRP A 68 13.45 -6.74 -13.61
N ASN A 69 12.78 -7.82 -13.22
CA ASN A 69 11.35 -7.80 -12.96
C ASN A 69 11.01 -6.90 -11.77
N ALA A 70 11.79 -6.93 -10.68
CA ALA A 70 11.60 -6.04 -9.55
C ALA A 70 11.69 -4.56 -9.97
N ARG A 71 12.70 -4.21 -10.78
CA ARG A 71 12.87 -2.82 -11.26
C ARG A 71 11.68 -2.35 -12.08
N TRP A 72 11.26 -3.14 -13.06
CA TRP A 72 10.17 -2.79 -13.94
C TRP A 72 8.83 -2.78 -13.20
N LEU A 73 8.58 -3.75 -12.32
CA LEU A 73 7.32 -3.83 -11.59
C LEU A 73 7.14 -2.65 -10.64
N ILE A 74 8.19 -2.27 -9.90
CA ILE A 74 8.18 -1.03 -9.09
C ILE A 74 7.95 0.17 -10.02
N GLY A 75 8.84 0.38 -10.99
CA GLY A 75 8.79 1.57 -11.83
C GLY A 75 7.45 1.77 -12.55
N LEU A 76 6.91 0.72 -13.18
CA LEU A 76 5.65 0.78 -13.93
C LEU A 76 4.44 0.90 -13.01
N CYS A 77 4.41 0.20 -11.87
CA CYS A 77 3.31 0.33 -10.90
C CYS A 77 3.20 1.77 -10.41
N PHE A 78 4.32 2.39 -10.06
CA PHE A 78 4.35 3.78 -9.62
C PHE A 78 4.04 4.76 -10.75
N LEU A 79 4.54 4.51 -11.97
CA LEU A 79 4.24 5.35 -13.12
C LEU A 79 2.73 5.37 -13.39
N PHE A 80 2.09 4.21 -13.47
CA PHE A 80 0.65 4.13 -13.71
C PHE A 80 -0.16 4.69 -12.55
N ALA A 81 0.28 4.49 -11.30
CA ALA A 81 -0.37 5.10 -10.14
C ALA A 81 -0.31 6.64 -10.20
N THR A 82 0.84 7.22 -10.57
CA THR A 82 0.99 8.67 -10.74
C THR A 82 0.17 9.19 -11.91
N LEU A 83 0.23 8.54 -13.07
CA LEU A 83 -0.53 8.95 -14.26
C LEU A 83 -2.03 8.91 -14.02
N TRP A 84 -2.54 7.86 -13.36
CA TRP A 84 -3.95 7.76 -13.00
C TRP A 84 -4.39 8.93 -12.10
N LYS A 85 -3.57 9.33 -11.12
CA LYS A 85 -3.86 10.48 -10.25
C LYS A 85 -3.87 11.81 -11.00
N LEU A 86 -2.96 11.98 -11.96
CA LEU A 86 -2.88 13.18 -12.78
C LEU A 86 -4.05 13.27 -13.78
N VAL A 87 -4.39 12.15 -14.42
CA VAL A 87 -5.47 12.09 -15.42
C VAL A 87 -6.85 12.13 -14.78
N GLY A 88 -7.02 11.50 -13.62
CA GLY A 88 -8.30 11.47 -12.89
C GLY A 88 -8.69 12.81 -12.28
N GLY A 89 -7.73 13.71 -12.02
CA GLY A 89 -7.99 15.07 -11.51
C GLY A 89 -8.35 15.15 -10.02
N GLU A 90 -8.97 14.12 -9.44
CA GLU A 90 -9.44 14.11 -8.03
C GLU A 90 -8.32 14.18 -6.97
N TYR A 91 -7.08 13.91 -7.35
CA TYR A 91 -5.91 14.16 -6.50
C TYR A 91 -5.37 15.59 -6.64
N LEU A 92 -5.67 16.29 -7.74
CA LEU A 92 -5.20 17.66 -7.97
C LEU A 92 -6.01 18.68 -7.16
N ASP A 93 -7.29 18.41 -6.96
CA ASP A 93 -8.18 19.19 -6.08
C ASP A 93 -8.27 18.60 -4.65
N GLY A 94 -7.67 17.43 -4.42
CA GLY A 94 -7.62 16.76 -3.12
C GLY A 94 -8.91 16.04 -2.72
N SER A 95 -9.94 16.06 -3.57
CA SER A 95 -11.26 15.46 -3.29
C SER A 95 -11.18 13.97 -3.01
N PHE A 96 -10.31 13.23 -3.72
CA PHE A 96 -10.14 11.79 -3.52
C PHE A 96 -9.67 11.47 -2.11
N LEU A 97 -8.53 12.05 -1.68
CA LEU A 97 -8.02 11.80 -0.33
C LEU A 97 -8.93 12.37 0.74
N HIS A 98 -9.60 13.49 0.46
CA HIS A 98 -10.56 14.09 1.39
C HIS A 98 -11.69 13.11 1.68
N LEU A 99 -12.35 12.60 0.64
CA LEU A 99 -13.39 11.57 0.79
C LEU A 99 -12.84 10.32 1.50
N THR A 100 -11.64 9.88 1.11
CA THR A 100 -11.00 8.69 1.70
C THR A 100 -10.74 8.86 3.20
N PHE A 101 -10.30 10.04 3.67
CA PHE A 101 -10.12 10.33 5.10
C PHE A 101 -11.43 10.32 5.88
N LEU A 102 -12.54 10.75 5.27
CA LEU A 102 -13.85 10.78 5.93
C LEU A 102 -14.46 9.37 6.07
N LEU A 103 -14.19 8.49 5.12
CA LEU A 103 -14.90 7.20 5.01
C LEU A 103 -14.06 5.99 5.42
N ASP A 104 -12.75 5.98 5.16
CA ASP A 104 -11.90 4.82 5.44
C ASP A 104 -11.50 4.74 6.93
N SER A 105 -11.83 3.63 7.58
CA SER A 105 -11.50 3.41 8.99
C SER A 105 -10.00 3.38 9.28
N ARG A 106 -9.19 2.95 8.30
CA ARG A 106 -7.72 2.92 8.40
C ARG A 106 -7.11 4.31 8.48
N LEU A 107 -7.83 5.35 8.06
CA LEU A 107 -7.35 6.73 8.05
C LEU A 107 -7.83 7.56 9.24
N THR A 108 -8.60 6.96 10.15
CA THR A 108 -9.17 7.63 11.33
C THR A 108 -8.15 8.43 12.12
N MET A 109 -6.99 7.83 12.43
CA MET A 109 -5.94 8.52 13.19
C MET A 109 -5.44 9.77 12.46
N GLY A 110 -5.24 9.70 11.15
CA GLY A 110 -4.81 10.84 10.35
C GLY A 110 -5.89 11.92 10.24
N ALA A 111 -7.15 11.52 10.07
CA ALA A 111 -8.30 12.42 10.02
C ALA A 111 -8.47 13.21 11.34
N VAL A 112 -8.26 12.56 12.49
CA VAL A 112 -8.33 13.22 13.80
C VAL A 112 -7.11 14.10 14.04
N LEU A 113 -5.89 13.55 13.93
CA LEU A 113 -4.66 14.27 14.30
C LEU A 113 -4.33 15.42 13.34
N PHE A 114 -4.47 15.19 12.04
CA PHE A 114 -4.10 16.18 11.01
C PHE A 114 -5.31 16.96 10.51
N GLY A 115 -6.46 16.31 10.37
CA GLY A 115 -7.69 16.93 9.88
C GLY A 115 -8.52 17.64 10.95
N GLY A 116 -8.29 17.39 12.23
CA GLY A 116 -9.05 18.02 13.32
C GLY A 116 -10.51 17.60 13.36
N LEU A 117 -10.83 16.39 12.92
CA LEU A 117 -12.14 15.78 13.08
C LEU A 117 -12.23 15.06 14.42
N ASP A 118 -13.44 14.90 14.95
CA ASP A 118 -13.71 13.99 16.06
C ASP A 118 -14.20 12.62 15.57
N LEU A 119 -14.18 11.63 16.46
CA LEU A 119 -14.59 10.27 16.14
C LEU A 119 -16.09 10.14 15.85
N ALA A 120 -16.92 10.96 16.50
CA ALA A 120 -18.37 10.94 16.31
C ALA A 120 -18.74 11.38 14.88
N THR A 121 -18.09 12.42 14.38
CA THR A 121 -18.23 12.95 13.02
C THR A 121 -17.83 11.91 11.98
N LEU A 122 -16.72 11.20 12.19
CA LEU A 122 -16.28 10.13 11.29
C LEU A 122 -17.23 8.92 11.32
N ALA A 123 -17.75 8.55 12.48
CA ALA A 123 -18.75 7.49 12.60
C ALA A 123 -20.05 7.85 11.87
N GLU A 124 -20.51 9.09 12.01
CA GLU A 124 -21.71 9.58 11.34
C GLU A 124 -21.53 9.62 9.81
N ASN A 125 -20.40 10.12 9.31
CA ASN A 125 -20.10 10.12 7.87
C ASN A 125 -20.15 8.70 7.27
N ARG A 126 -19.59 7.71 7.98
CA ARG A 126 -19.61 6.32 7.53
C ARG A 126 -21.02 5.74 7.53
N ARG A 127 -21.81 6.03 8.56
CA ARG A 127 -23.21 5.63 8.65
C ARG A 127 -24.05 6.22 7.50
N ILE A 128 -23.84 7.50 7.18
CA ILE A 128 -24.47 8.16 6.04
C ILE A 128 -24.10 7.43 4.74
N PHE A 129 -22.82 7.16 4.53
CA PHE A 129 -22.33 6.49 3.32
C PHE A 129 -22.84 5.04 3.18
N GLU A 130 -22.89 4.28 4.26
CA GLU A 130 -23.47 2.93 4.30
C GLU A 130 -24.97 2.95 3.94
N THR A 131 -25.71 3.92 4.49
CA THR A 131 -27.14 4.09 4.19
C THR A 131 -27.37 4.43 2.71
N MET A 132 -26.52 5.30 2.13
CA MET A 132 -26.57 5.65 0.71
C MET A 132 -26.29 4.44 -0.19
N GLN A 133 -25.34 3.58 0.17
CA GLN A 133 -25.06 2.37 -0.61
C GLN A 133 -26.17 1.32 -0.51
N ALA A 134 -26.82 1.21 0.66
CA ALA A 134 -27.84 0.21 0.91
C ALA A 134 -29.23 0.58 0.34
N SER A 135 -29.51 1.86 0.14
CA SER A 135 -30.84 2.34 -0.25
C SER A 135 -30.82 3.12 -1.55
N ALA A 136 -31.47 2.57 -2.58
CA ALA A 136 -31.74 3.26 -3.84
C ALA A 136 -32.73 4.45 -3.67
N ALA A 137 -33.31 4.63 -2.48
CA ALA A 137 -34.30 5.67 -2.19
C ALA A 137 -33.69 6.99 -1.68
N VAL A 138 -32.37 7.10 -1.52
CA VAL A 138 -31.72 8.38 -1.20
C VAL A 138 -31.64 9.22 -2.48
N LEU A 139 -32.66 10.04 -2.70
CA LEU A 139 -32.78 10.92 -3.87
C LEU A 139 -32.07 12.27 -3.67
N GLU A 140 -31.82 12.66 -2.42
CA GLU A 140 -31.22 13.95 -2.07
C GLU A 140 -29.73 13.82 -1.73
N PRO A 141 -28.87 14.73 -2.24
CA PRO A 141 -27.45 14.76 -1.90
C PRO A 141 -27.22 14.83 -0.40
N GLN A 142 -26.51 13.84 0.16
CA GLN A 142 -26.07 13.88 1.55
C GLN A 142 -24.71 14.57 1.64
N GLN A 143 -24.57 15.52 2.56
CA GLN A 143 -23.30 16.18 2.82
C GLN A 143 -22.56 15.46 3.96
N LEU A 144 -21.29 15.12 3.70
CA LEU A 144 -20.41 14.62 4.74
C LEU A 144 -19.88 15.78 5.58
N LEU A 145 -19.84 15.57 6.89
CA LEU A 145 -19.30 16.53 7.85
C LEU A 145 -17.78 16.59 7.73
N THR A 146 -17.22 17.79 7.67
CA THR A 146 -15.79 17.98 7.52
C THR A 146 -15.27 19.31 8.09
N THR A 147 -13.96 19.55 8.02
CA THR A 147 -13.32 20.81 8.44
C THR A 147 -12.45 21.38 7.32
N SER A 148 -12.21 22.70 7.35
CA SER A 148 -11.26 23.35 6.43
C SER A 148 -9.83 22.81 6.57
N ARG A 149 -9.48 22.37 7.78
CA ARG A 149 -8.20 21.73 8.07
C ARG A 149 -8.09 20.38 7.36
N MET A 150 -9.13 19.55 7.38
CA MET A 150 -9.17 18.28 6.65
C MET A 150 -9.04 18.50 5.14
N ALA A 151 -9.71 19.50 4.57
CA ALA A 151 -9.57 19.84 3.15
C ALA A 151 -8.10 20.19 2.79
N THR A 152 -7.48 21.06 3.59
CA THR A 152 -6.07 21.47 3.38
C THR A 152 -5.11 20.29 3.53
N THR A 153 -5.27 19.49 4.57
CA THR A 153 -4.46 18.29 4.80
C THR A 153 -4.56 17.30 3.64
N SER A 154 -5.78 17.06 3.15
CA SER A 154 -6.03 16.14 2.04
C SER A 154 -5.35 16.62 0.76
N LEU A 155 -5.40 17.93 0.47
CA LEU A 155 -4.73 18.52 -0.68
C LEU A 155 -3.21 18.36 -0.59
N VAL A 156 -2.61 18.73 0.55
CA VAL A 156 -1.16 18.61 0.77
C VAL A 156 -0.70 17.16 0.63
N LEU A 157 -1.42 16.22 1.24
CA LEU A 157 -1.10 14.80 1.13
C LEU A 157 -1.30 14.28 -0.29
N SER A 158 -2.26 14.80 -1.05
CA SER A 158 -2.49 14.39 -2.44
C SER A 158 -1.31 14.78 -3.33
N TYR A 159 -0.83 16.02 -3.21
CA TYR A 159 0.38 16.46 -3.91
C TYR A 159 1.63 15.71 -3.45
N TRP A 160 1.74 15.44 -2.15
CA TRP A 160 2.82 14.59 -1.64
C TRP A 160 2.80 13.21 -2.27
N THR A 161 1.64 12.54 -2.33
CA THR A 161 1.48 11.22 -2.95
C THR A 161 1.86 11.25 -4.43
N ILE A 162 1.37 12.21 -5.21
CA ILE A 162 1.75 12.37 -6.63
C ILE A 162 3.26 12.54 -6.75
N LEU A 163 3.86 13.42 -5.96
CA LEU A 163 5.29 13.70 -5.99
C LEU A 163 6.10 12.45 -5.66
N ILE A 164 5.82 11.79 -4.53
CA ILE A 164 6.64 10.68 -4.06
C ILE A 164 6.49 9.45 -4.95
N GLU A 165 5.29 9.19 -5.49
CA GLU A 165 5.07 8.12 -6.46
C GLU A 165 5.80 8.40 -7.78
N GLY A 166 5.71 9.65 -8.28
CA GLY A 166 6.40 10.06 -9.50
C GLY A 166 7.92 9.97 -9.37
N LEU A 167 8.47 10.32 -8.20
CA LEU A 167 9.90 10.15 -7.92
C LEU A 167 10.32 8.68 -7.88
N VAL A 168 9.50 7.79 -7.29
CA VAL A 168 9.77 6.35 -7.33
C VAL A 168 9.75 5.85 -8.77
N ALA A 169 8.72 6.17 -9.54
CA ALA A 169 8.62 5.79 -10.96
C ALA A 169 9.86 6.24 -11.76
N ALA A 170 10.20 7.53 -11.65
CA ALA A 170 11.34 8.12 -12.34
C ALA A 170 12.67 7.45 -11.93
N SER A 171 12.89 7.21 -10.63
CA SER A 171 14.14 6.61 -10.14
C SER A 171 14.36 5.15 -10.56
N PHE A 172 13.29 4.40 -10.81
CA PHE A 172 13.37 3.00 -11.26
C PHE A 172 13.38 2.86 -12.80
N LEU A 173 12.71 3.76 -13.52
CA LEU A 173 12.59 3.69 -14.99
C LEU A 173 13.66 4.49 -15.73
N LEU A 174 14.02 5.69 -15.26
CA LEU A 174 14.92 6.60 -15.97
C LEU A 174 16.37 6.38 -15.56
N THR A 175 17.15 5.75 -16.45
CA THR A 175 18.59 5.54 -16.24
C THR A 175 19.44 6.73 -16.70
N VAL A 176 18.86 7.66 -17.47
CA VAL A 176 19.54 8.87 -17.97
C VAL A 176 19.96 9.78 -16.82
N PHE A 177 19.07 9.97 -15.83
CA PHE A 177 19.36 10.75 -14.63
C PHE A 177 20.11 9.90 -13.60
N ARG A 178 21.43 9.72 -13.81
CA ARG A 178 22.28 8.84 -12.99
C ARG A 178 22.17 9.09 -11.49
N TRP A 179 22.08 10.35 -11.05
CA TRP A 179 21.92 10.68 -9.63
C TRP A 179 20.62 10.12 -9.04
N LEU A 180 19.49 10.30 -9.74
CA LEU A 180 18.19 9.80 -9.29
C LEU A 180 18.16 8.27 -9.27
N TYR A 181 18.69 7.63 -10.33
CA TYR A 181 18.81 6.17 -10.40
C TYR A 181 19.68 5.60 -9.26
N GLN A 182 20.77 6.28 -8.88
CA GLN A 182 21.61 5.89 -7.75
C GLN A 182 20.92 6.07 -6.38
N LYS A 183 19.91 6.94 -6.30
CA LYS A 183 19.16 7.23 -5.07
C LYS A 183 17.81 6.50 -4.99
N ARG A 184 17.48 5.65 -5.96
CA ARG A 184 16.20 4.90 -6.03
C ARG A 184 15.82 4.17 -4.74
N ASP A 185 16.80 3.61 -4.03
CA ASP A 185 16.54 2.89 -2.77
C ASP A 185 16.04 3.84 -1.68
N TRP A 186 16.65 5.01 -1.56
CA TRP A 186 16.23 6.03 -0.60
C TRP A 186 14.89 6.64 -0.95
N VAL A 187 14.61 6.80 -2.26
CA VAL A 187 13.30 7.27 -2.72
C VAL A 187 12.21 6.25 -2.39
N LEU A 188 12.44 4.95 -2.63
CA LEU A 188 11.50 3.89 -2.27
C LEU A 188 11.30 3.77 -0.76
N ILE A 189 12.37 3.84 0.02
CA ILE A 189 12.31 3.84 1.50
C ILE A 189 11.51 5.07 1.98
N GLY A 190 11.77 6.25 1.43
CA GLY A 190 11.04 7.47 1.74
C GLY A 190 9.55 7.35 1.42
N PHE A 191 9.19 6.78 0.26
CA PHE A 191 7.81 6.46 -0.09
C PHE A 191 7.15 5.57 0.97
N VAL A 192 7.79 4.45 1.32
CA VAL A 192 7.25 3.48 2.26
C VAL A 192 7.05 4.09 3.64
N ILE A 193 8.04 4.83 4.15
CA ILE A 193 7.96 5.46 5.47
C ILE A 193 6.84 6.51 5.49
N THR A 194 6.84 7.44 4.54
CA THR A 194 5.89 8.57 4.58
C THR A 194 4.47 8.17 4.24
N THR A 195 4.28 7.31 3.24
CA THR A 195 2.94 6.92 2.76
C THR A 195 2.26 5.95 3.72
N TYR A 196 2.98 4.93 4.18
CA TYR A 196 2.36 3.89 4.99
C TYR A 196 2.24 4.21 6.48
N THR A 197 2.86 5.30 6.95
CA THR A 197 2.47 5.90 8.24
C THR A 197 1.00 6.33 8.20
N VAL A 198 0.56 6.84 7.05
CA VAL A 198 -0.76 7.46 6.90
C VAL A 198 -1.77 6.46 6.38
N ILE A 199 -1.48 5.81 5.24
CA ILE A 199 -2.36 4.87 4.55
C ILE A 199 -1.74 3.46 4.62
N PRO A 200 -1.97 2.69 5.69
CA PRO A 200 -1.31 1.40 5.86
C PRO A 200 -1.82 0.38 4.82
N VAL A 201 -0.90 -0.12 3.99
CA VAL A 201 -1.14 -1.22 3.05
C VAL A 201 -0.01 -2.23 3.19
N LEU A 202 -0.11 -3.08 4.21
CA LEU A 202 0.92 -4.05 4.58
C LEU A 202 1.33 -4.92 3.40
N GLY A 203 0.33 -5.38 2.65
CA GLY A 203 0.56 -6.29 1.56
C GLY A 203 1.49 -5.72 0.48
N PHE A 204 1.07 -4.60 -0.11
CA PHE A 204 1.86 -3.93 -1.14
C PHE A 204 3.23 -3.49 -0.60
N GLY A 205 3.29 -2.99 0.64
CA GLY A 205 4.55 -2.59 1.26
C GLY A 205 5.55 -3.74 1.41
N ALA A 206 5.10 -4.90 1.87
CA ALA A 206 5.95 -6.09 1.96
C ALA A 206 6.51 -6.50 0.59
N LEU A 207 5.68 -6.43 -0.47
CA LEU A 207 6.11 -6.71 -1.84
C LEU A 207 7.23 -5.76 -2.29
N LEU A 208 7.07 -4.46 -2.03
CA LEU A 208 8.07 -3.44 -2.35
C LEU A 208 9.38 -3.69 -1.59
N MET A 209 9.33 -4.08 -0.31
CA MET A 209 10.53 -4.38 0.48
C MET A 209 11.27 -5.60 -0.04
N VAL A 210 10.56 -6.67 -0.44
CA VAL A 210 11.17 -7.86 -1.05
C VAL A 210 11.84 -7.51 -2.39
N MET A 211 11.17 -6.73 -3.25
CA MET A 211 11.71 -6.30 -4.53
C MET A 211 12.89 -5.31 -4.37
N GLY A 212 12.85 -4.45 -3.37
CA GLY A 212 13.94 -3.54 -3.00
C GLY A 212 15.16 -4.31 -2.49
N LEU A 213 14.94 -5.30 -1.62
CA LEU A 213 15.99 -6.17 -1.07
C LEU A 213 16.78 -6.88 -2.18
N ILE A 214 16.10 -7.39 -3.21
CA ILE A 214 16.74 -8.06 -4.37
C ILE A 214 17.64 -7.10 -5.16
N GLN A 215 17.30 -5.81 -5.19
CA GLN A 215 18.03 -4.79 -5.95
C GLN A 215 19.10 -4.06 -5.13
N ALA A 216 19.15 -4.31 -3.83
CA ALA A 216 20.07 -3.65 -2.91
C ALA A 216 21.53 -3.92 -3.31
N ARG A 217 22.28 -2.85 -3.54
CA ARG A 217 23.71 -2.92 -3.89
C ARG A 217 24.64 -2.95 -2.68
N SER A 218 24.13 -2.55 -1.51
CA SER A 218 24.88 -2.47 -0.25
C SER A 218 24.21 -3.32 0.81
N SER A 219 25.02 -3.96 1.65
CA SER A 219 24.55 -4.72 2.83
C SER A 219 23.81 -3.84 3.84
N VAL A 220 24.11 -2.53 3.89
CA VAL A 220 23.39 -1.57 4.74
C VAL A 220 21.97 -1.39 4.23
N ILE A 221 21.80 -1.13 2.93
CA ILE A 221 20.47 -0.95 2.30
C ILE A 221 19.65 -2.24 2.40
N ALA A 222 20.27 -3.40 2.17
CA ALA A 222 19.61 -4.69 2.34
C ALA A 222 19.08 -4.89 3.77
N ARG A 223 19.87 -4.53 4.79
CA ARG A 223 19.43 -4.57 6.19
C ARG A 223 18.29 -3.60 6.48
N ILE A 224 18.28 -2.42 5.86
CA ILE A 224 17.17 -1.47 5.99
C ILE A 224 15.89 -2.06 5.41
N TYR A 225 15.91 -2.62 4.19
CA TYR A 225 14.74 -3.27 3.60
C TYR A 225 14.24 -4.43 4.45
N LEU A 226 15.15 -5.27 4.96
CA LEU A 226 14.78 -6.38 5.84
C LEU A 226 14.18 -5.88 7.17
N GLY A 227 14.78 -4.86 7.77
CA GLY A 227 14.28 -4.23 8.99
C GLY A 227 12.89 -3.64 8.77
N LEU A 228 12.68 -2.90 7.67
CA LEU A 228 11.35 -2.38 7.31
C LEU A 228 10.35 -3.51 7.07
N LEU A 229 10.72 -4.58 6.37
CA LEU A 229 9.84 -5.73 6.15
C LEU A 229 9.37 -6.37 7.47
N ILE A 230 10.27 -6.50 8.45
CA ILE A 230 9.96 -7.10 9.76
C ILE A 230 9.17 -6.15 10.66
N LEU A 231 9.51 -4.86 10.66
CA LEU A 231 8.92 -3.86 11.56
C LEU A 231 7.60 -3.30 11.04
N MET A 232 7.35 -3.36 9.73
CA MET A 232 6.17 -2.78 9.09
C MET A 232 4.83 -3.27 9.67
N PRO A 233 4.60 -4.58 9.94
CA PRO A 233 3.37 -5.03 10.59
C PRO A 233 3.15 -4.37 11.96
N ILE A 234 4.22 -4.11 12.71
CA ILE A 234 4.15 -3.48 14.03
C ILE A 234 3.89 -1.98 13.84
N TRP A 235 4.71 -1.31 13.05
CA TRP A 235 4.67 0.13 12.88
C TRP A 235 3.40 0.65 12.18
N MET A 236 2.80 -0.12 11.27
CA MET A 236 1.53 0.27 10.63
C MET A 236 0.31 0.08 11.55
N LEU A 237 0.29 -0.97 12.37
CA LEU A 237 -0.89 -1.34 13.17
C LEU A 237 -0.86 -0.78 14.59
N LEU A 238 0.32 -0.75 15.22
CA LEU A 238 0.46 -0.38 16.62
C LEU A 238 0.01 1.06 16.90
N PRO A 239 0.37 2.09 16.11
CA PRO A 239 -0.10 3.45 16.36
C PRO A 239 -1.62 3.57 16.30
N GLN A 240 -2.26 2.86 15.36
CA GLN A 240 -3.72 2.85 15.25
C GLN A 240 -4.38 2.15 16.44
N GLY A 241 -3.81 1.03 16.89
CA GLY A 241 -4.28 0.33 18.09
C GLY A 241 -4.14 1.16 19.36
N ILE A 242 -2.99 1.82 19.55
CA ILE A 242 -2.77 2.74 20.68
C ILE A 242 -3.75 3.91 20.62
N PHE A 243 -3.91 4.52 19.44
CA PHE A 243 -4.85 5.62 19.26
C PHE A 243 -6.28 5.20 19.63
N TRP A 244 -6.73 4.04 19.17
CA TRP A 244 -8.05 3.50 19.49
C TRP A 244 -8.22 3.23 21.00
N LEU A 245 -7.22 2.63 21.66
CA LEU A 245 -7.24 2.37 23.10
C LEU A 245 -7.37 3.68 23.91
N VAL A 246 -6.54 4.68 23.60
CA VAL A 246 -6.56 5.97 24.29
C VAL A 246 -7.91 6.66 24.16
N GLN A 247 -8.50 6.62 22.96
CA GLN A 247 -9.80 7.24 22.70
C GLN A 247 -10.94 6.57 23.48
N ASN A 248 -10.96 5.23 23.55
CA ASN A 248 -11.97 4.51 24.31
C ASN A 248 -11.85 4.76 25.82
N MET A 249 -10.63 4.79 26.35
CA MET A 249 -10.41 5.10 27.78
C MET A 249 -10.85 6.54 28.12
N ALA A 250 -10.64 7.50 27.23
CA ALA A 250 -11.08 8.87 27.42
C ALA A 250 -12.61 9.01 27.40
N LEU A 251 -13.30 8.22 26.56
CA LEU A 251 -14.77 8.18 26.51
C LEU A 251 -15.38 7.57 27.78
N GLU A 252 -14.80 6.49 28.30
CA GLU A 252 -15.26 5.88 29.56
C GLU A 252 -15.11 6.82 30.75
N GLN A 253 -14.06 7.64 30.79
CA GLN A 253 -13.85 8.62 31.86
C GLN A 253 -14.79 9.83 31.81
N MET A 254 -15.39 10.15 30.66
CA MET A 254 -16.40 11.22 30.55
C MET A 254 -17.82 10.75 30.90
N LEU A 255 -18.05 9.44 31.01
CA LEU A 255 -19.34 8.84 31.32
C LEU A 255 -19.51 8.51 32.82
N ILE A 256 -18.50 8.78 33.64
CA ILE A 256 -18.48 8.62 35.10
C ILE A 256 -18.52 10.01 35.75
#